data_AF-A0A2V6JEF1-F1
#
_entry.id   AF-A0A2V6JEF1-F1
#
_cell.length_a   1.000
_cell.length_b   1.000
_cell.length_c   1.000
_cell.angle_alpha   90.00
_cell.angle_beta   90.00
_cell.angle_gamma   90.00
#
_symmetry.space_group_name_H-M   'P 1'
#
loop_
_entity.id
_entity.type
_entity.pdbx_description
1 polymer ?
#
loop_
_entity_poly.entity_id
_entity_poly.type
_entity_poly.pdbx_seq_one_letter_code
_entity_poly.pdbx_strand_id
1 'polypeptide(L)'
;MNSFWSRTAIAVLFLGPLFFSGCAMKLGKQPRQEVASLYSAQSPEFRQAAGSLLGPNFVDGNSISTLVNGDEIFPAMLSSIRSARRSINLETYVFWDGEIAREFTAALSERARAGVHVNMILDARGTSKLGLANKKQLQDAGAQFVKYHTGFWPDPRRYNNRTHRKLLIIDGRIAFIGGAGIADLWAGNADSTKHWRDNHYKVTGPVVAQLQASFMSNWLKTRGTVLHGPDYFP
;
A
#
# COMPACT_ATOMS: atom_id res chain seq x y z
N MET A 1 27.94 -20.54 37.07
CA MET A 1 27.75 -20.23 35.63
C MET A 1 26.27 -20.27 35.27
N ASN A 2 25.67 -19.07 35.31
CA ASN A 2 24.39 -18.59 34.78
C ASN A 2 23.34 -19.57 34.21
N SER A 3 22.36 -19.92 35.06
CA SER A 3 21.05 -20.48 34.66
C SER A 3 20.09 -19.45 34.01
N PHE A 4 20.49 -18.18 33.95
CA PHE A 4 19.72 -17.11 33.34
C PHE A 4 19.75 -17.18 31.80
N TRP A 5 20.91 -17.46 31.21
CA TRP A 5 21.08 -17.53 29.75
C TRP A 5 20.41 -18.75 29.11
N SER A 6 20.29 -19.88 29.83
CA SER A 6 19.59 -21.06 29.33
C SER A 6 18.08 -20.88 29.27
N ARG A 7 17.48 -20.12 30.21
CA ARG A 7 16.03 -19.84 30.20
C ARG A 7 15.64 -18.83 29.12
N THR A 8 16.48 -17.84 28.83
CA THR A 8 16.23 -16.87 27.74
C THR A 8 16.40 -17.52 26.36
N ALA A 9 17.35 -18.44 26.19
CA ALA A 9 17.55 -19.15 24.92
C ALA A 9 16.39 -20.11 24.58
N ILE A 10 15.80 -20.76 25.59
CA ILE A 10 14.67 -21.68 25.41
C ILE A 10 13.38 -20.93 25.04
N ALA A 11 13.13 -19.74 25.60
CA ALA A 11 11.95 -18.94 25.26
C ALA A 11 11.97 -18.45 23.79
N VAL A 12 13.15 -18.15 23.25
CA VAL A 12 13.31 -17.72 21.84
C VAL A 12 13.09 -18.88 20.86
N LEU A 13 13.47 -20.11 21.24
CA LEU A 13 13.27 -21.32 20.42
C LEU A 13 11.81 -21.76 20.31
N PHE A 14 10.99 -21.55 21.34
CA PHE A 14 9.56 -21.92 21.30
C PHE A 14 8.64 -20.83 20.71
N LEU A 15 9.05 -19.55 20.74
CA LEU A 15 8.26 -18.44 20.17
C LEU A 15 8.68 -18.02 18.75
N GLY A 16 9.90 -18.36 18.32
CA GLY A 16 10.41 -18.05 16.98
C GLY A 16 9.53 -18.54 15.81
N PRO A 17 8.97 -19.76 15.85
CA PRO A 17 8.13 -20.27 14.76
C PRO A 17 6.79 -19.55 14.60
N LEU A 18 6.26 -18.94 15.68
CA LEU A 18 4.99 -18.22 15.66
C LEU A 18 5.07 -16.90 14.85
N PHE A 19 6.26 -16.30 14.76
CA PHE A 19 6.47 -15.05 14.01
C PHE A 19 6.74 -15.26 12.51
N PHE A 20 7.24 -16.43 12.11
CA PHE A 20 7.59 -16.73 10.72
C PHE A 20 6.55 -17.56 9.95
N SER A 21 5.65 -18.26 10.65
CA SER A 21 4.76 -19.26 10.00
C SER A 21 3.37 -18.74 9.62
N GLY A 22 3.11 -17.43 9.72
CA GLY A 22 1.78 -16.85 9.51
C GLY A 22 1.18 -17.05 8.11
N CYS A 23 1.99 -17.29 7.07
CA CYS A 23 1.50 -17.66 5.73
C CYS A 23 1.51 -19.19 5.46
N ALA A 24 2.35 -19.95 6.17
CA ALA A 24 2.55 -21.38 5.89
C ALA A 24 1.57 -22.28 6.66
N MET A 25 1.03 -21.80 7.78
CA MET A 25 0.02 -22.56 8.52
C MET A 25 -1.35 -22.40 7.87
N LYS A 26 -1.81 -23.45 7.19
CA LYS A 26 -3.18 -23.61 6.64
C LYS A 26 -4.23 -23.74 7.76
N LEU A 27 -4.30 -22.77 8.68
CA LEU A 27 -5.21 -22.75 9.82
C LEU A 27 -6.62 -22.20 9.46
N GLY A 28 -6.84 -21.79 8.21
CA GLY A 28 -8.12 -21.32 7.70
C GLY A 28 -8.89 -22.40 6.93
N LYS A 29 -10.20 -22.18 6.71
CA LYS A 29 -11.03 -23.00 5.82
C LYS A 29 -10.35 -23.09 4.45
N GLN A 30 -9.91 -24.28 4.08
CA GLN A 30 -9.36 -24.52 2.75
C GLN A 30 -10.52 -24.64 1.75
N PRO A 31 -10.35 -24.13 0.51
CA PRO A 31 -11.26 -24.47 -0.57
C PRO A 31 -11.32 -26.00 -0.68
N ARG A 32 -12.51 -26.57 -0.49
CA ARG A 32 -12.73 -28.02 -0.63
C ARG A 32 -12.93 -28.45 -2.08
N GLN A 33 -13.10 -27.48 -2.96
CA GLN A 33 -13.37 -27.67 -4.38
C GLN A 33 -12.39 -26.81 -5.18
N GLU A 34 -11.85 -27.41 -6.24
CA GLU A 34 -11.09 -26.70 -7.25
C GLU A 34 -12.05 -25.86 -8.10
N VAL A 35 -11.77 -24.56 -8.23
CA VAL A 35 -12.60 -23.66 -9.04
C VAL A 35 -12.23 -23.87 -10.50
N ALA A 36 -13.07 -24.60 -11.23
CA ALA A 36 -12.89 -24.77 -12.67
C ALA A 36 -13.02 -23.41 -13.39
N SER A 37 -12.14 -23.17 -14.36
CA SER A 37 -12.23 -21.99 -15.22
C SER A 37 -13.37 -22.18 -16.23
N LEU A 38 -14.57 -21.72 -15.86
CA LEU A 38 -15.77 -21.86 -16.69
C LEU A 38 -15.83 -20.85 -17.85
N TYR A 39 -15.13 -19.73 -17.72
CA TYR A 39 -15.24 -18.57 -18.61
C TYR A 39 -13.85 -18.03 -18.97
N SER A 40 -13.68 -17.53 -20.20
CA SER A 40 -12.46 -16.77 -20.53
C SER A 40 -12.50 -15.39 -19.87
N ALA A 41 -11.34 -14.82 -19.54
CA ALA A 41 -11.25 -13.49 -18.93
C ALA A 41 -11.86 -12.36 -19.77
N GLN A 42 -12.11 -12.61 -21.07
CA GLN A 42 -12.70 -11.65 -22.01
C GLN A 42 -14.24 -11.79 -22.11
N SER A 43 -14.81 -12.86 -21.59
CA SER A 43 -16.24 -13.14 -21.74
C SER A 43 -17.13 -12.22 -20.87
N PRO A 44 -18.36 -11.89 -21.32
CA PRO A 44 -19.34 -11.19 -20.51
C PRO A 44 -19.69 -11.94 -19.20
N GLU A 45 -19.75 -13.26 -19.26
CA GLU A 45 -20.06 -14.12 -18.11
C GLU A 45 -18.97 -14.02 -17.04
N PHE A 46 -17.69 -13.98 -17.44
CA PHE A 46 -16.59 -13.73 -16.51
C PHE A 46 -16.73 -12.38 -15.83
N ARG A 47 -16.99 -11.30 -16.60
CA ARG A 47 -17.17 -9.96 -16.04
C ARG A 47 -18.33 -9.91 -15.04
N GLN A 48 -19.46 -10.53 -15.39
CA GLN A 48 -20.64 -10.58 -14.53
C GLN A 48 -20.38 -11.38 -13.25
N ALA A 49 -19.84 -12.58 -13.39
CA ALA A 49 -19.56 -13.47 -12.25
C ALA A 49 -18.50 -12.86 -11.32
N ALA A 50 -17.36 -12.43 -11.86
CA ALA A 50 -16.29 -11.83 -11.08
C ALA A 50 -16.73 -10.51 -10.42
N GLY A 51 -17.42 -9.64 -11.15
CA GLY A 51 -17.93 -8.38 -10.61
C GLY A 51 -18.94 -8.59 -9.47
N SER A 52 -19.80 -9.59 -9.57
CA SER A 52 -20.80 -9.91 -8.53
C SER A 52 -20.20 -10.63 -7.32
N LEU A 53 -19.25 -11.54 -7.54
CA LEU A 53 -18.67 -12.37 -6.47
C LEU A 53 -17.57 -11.67 -5.68
N LEU A 54 -16.71 -10.91 -6.36
CA LEU A 54 -15.57 -10.24 -5.73
C LEU A 54 -15.91 -8.80 -5.36
N GLY A 55 -16.87 -8.20 -6.06
CA GLY A 55 -17.05 -6.76 -6.10
C GLY A 55 -15.78 -6.04 -6.60
N PRO A 56 -15.80 -4.70 -6.57
CA PRO A 56 -16.84 -3.90 -7.22
C PRO A 56 -17.05 -4.31 -8.70
N ASN A 57 -18.14 -3.83 -9.33
CA ASN A 57 -18.41 -4.13 -10.74
C ASN A 57 -17.34 -3.57 -11.68
N PHE A 58 -17.14 -4.23 -12.83
CA PHE A 58 -16.34 -3.69 -13.92
C PHE A 58 -16.95 -2.37 -14.40
N VAL A 59 -16.10 -1.37 -14.59
CA VAL A 59 -16.48 -0.06 -15.11
C VAL A 59 -15.68 0.22 -16.38
N ASP A 60 -16.33 0.77 -17.39
CA ASP A 60 -15.68 1.18 -18.64
C ASP A 60 -15.16 2.63 -18.55
N GLY A 61 -14.54 3.13 -19.62
CA GLY A 61 -14.09 4.52 -19.71
C GLY A 61 -12.83 4.85 -18.90
N ASN A 62 -11.99 3.85 -18.63
CA ASN A 62 -10.72 4.03 -17.93
C ASN A 62 -9.55 4.13 -18.91
N SER A 63 -8.52 4.88 -18.51
CA SER A 63 -7.22 4.88 -19.17
C SER A 63 -6.18 4.32 -18.20
N ILE A 64 -5.36 3.38 -18.68
CA ILE A 64 -4.33 2.71 -17.91
C ILE A 64 -3.01 2.83 -18.67
N SER A 65 -1.99 3.40 -18.03
CA SER A 65 -0.63 3.46 -18.54
C SER A 65 0.26 2.56 -17.69
N THR A 66 0.92 1.60 -18.31
CA THR A 66 1.95 0.78 -17.66
C THR A 66 3.21 1.62 -17.46
N LEU A 67 3.78 1.55 -16.27
CA LEU A 67 5.03 2.17 -15.87
C LEU A 67 6.00 1.04 -15.50
N VAL A 68 7.11 0.95 -16.22
CA VAL A 68 8.09 -0.12 -16.07
C VAL A 68 9.30 0.40 -15.28
N ASN A 69 9.58 -0.26 -14.15
CA ASN A 69 10.72 0.04 -13.27
C ASN A 69 10.74 1.48 -12.71
N GLY A 70 11.71 1.77 -11.85
CA GLY A 70 11.80 3.04 -11.11
C GLY A 70 11.83 4.28 -11.99
N ASP A 71 12.51 4.20 -13.13
CA ASP A 71 12.70 5.33 -14.06
C ASP A 71 11.39 5.85 -14.67
N GLU A 72 10.36 5.01 -14.79
CA GLU A 72 9.03 5.44 -15.20
C GLU A 72 8.08 5.64 -14.01
N ILE A 73 8.20 4.80 -12.98
CA ILE A 73 7.29 4.76 -11.82
C ILE A 73 7.42 6.04 -10.99
N PHE A 74 8.63 6.35 -10.49
CA PHE A 74 8.79 7.41 -9.52
C PHE A 74 8.58 8.82 -10.10
N PRO A 75 9.09 9.16 -11.30
CA PRO A 75 8.81 10.45 -11.90
C PRO A 75 7.32 10.70 -12.14
N ALA A 76 6.58 9.69 -12.60
CA ALA A 76 5.14 9.81 -12.83
C ALA A 76 4.36 10.04 -11.52
N MET A 77 4.70 9.31 -10.46
CA MET A 77 4.10 9.47 -9.13
C MET A 77 4.42 10.84 -8.51
N LEU A 78 5.70 11.23 -8.51
CA LEU A 78 6.17 12.50 -7.94
C LEU A 78 5.59 13.71 -8.67
N SER A 79 5.55 13.68 -10.00
CA SER A 79 4.91 14.73 -10.81
C SER A 79 3.43 14.86 -10.45
N SER A 80 2.72 13.74 -10.28
CA SER A 80 1.30 13.76 -9.91
C SER A 80 1.07 14.29 -8.49
N ILE A 81 1.93 13.92 -7.53
CA ILE A 81 1.91 14.50 -6.17
C ILE A 81 2.08 16.02 -6.22
N ARG A 82 3.10 16.52 -6.93
CA ARG A 82 3.36 17.97 -7.08
C ARG A 82 2.19 18.70 -7.75
N SER A 83 1.43 18.02 -8.61
CA SER A 83 0.25 18.58 -9.28
C SER A 83 -1.02 18.63 -8.41
N ALA A 84 -1.05 17.93 -7.27
CA ALA A 84 -2.24 17.80 -6.44
C ALA A 84 -2.78 19.16 -5.98
N ARG A 85 -4.12 19.26 -5.89
CA ARG A 85 -4.85 20.49 -5.56
C ARG A 85 -5.78 20.36 -4.36
N ARG A 86 -6.28 19.15 -4.08
CA ARG A 86 -7.33 18.89 -3.08
C ARG A 86 -6.89 17.83 -2.09
N SER A 87 -6.50 16.65 -2.57
CA SER A 87 -6.17 15.53 -1.69
C SER A 87 -5.12 14.60 -2.28
N ILE A 88 -4.36 13.97 -1.37
CA ILE A 88 -3.43 12.88 -1.67
C ILE A 88 -3.70 11.77 -0.66
N ASN A 89 -4.04 10.59 -1.15
CA ASN A 89 -4.26 9.40 -0.33
C ASN A 89 -3.23 8.34 -0.70
N LEU A 90 -2.33 8.02 0.24
CA LEU A 90 -1.24 7.08 0.03
C LEU A 90 -1.34 5.88 0.99
N GLU A 91 -1.42 4.68 0.45
CA GLU A 91 -1.30 3.44 1.20
C GLU A 91 -0.11 2.65 0.67
N THR A 92 0.86 2.31 1.53
CA THR A 92 2.05 1.55 1.11
C THR A 92 2.56 0.60 2.19
N TYR A 93 3.08 -0.54 1.73
CA TYR A 93 3.83 -1.48 2.56
C TYR A 93 5.27 -1.01 2.80
N VAL A 94 6.00 -0.64 1.74
CA VAL A 94 7.41 -0.22 1.84
C VAL A 94 7.51 1.29 1.64
N PHE A 95 8.14 1.93 2.62
CA PHE A 95 8.62 3.31 2.55
C PHE A 95 9.90 3.37 3.39
N TRP A 96 11.05 3.25 2.74
CA TRP A 96 12.37 3.13 3.38
C TRP A 96 13.22 4.35 3.06
N ASP A 97 13.88 4.89 4.07
CA ASP A 97 14.79 6.01 3.94
C ASP A 97 15.84 5.76 2.84
N GLY A 98 16.13 6.82 2.08
CA GLY A 98 16.82 6.75 0.80
C GLY A 98 16.60 8.02 -0.01
N GLU A 99 17.14 8.07 -1.22
CA GLU A 99 16.94 9.21 -2.14
C GLU A 99 15.47 9.34 -2.54
N ILE A 100 14.87 8.25 -3.05
CA ILE A 100 13.46 8.25 -3.49
C ILE A 100 12.53 8.62 -2.33
N ALA A 101 12.79 8.08 -1.14
CA ALA A 101 11.97 8.39 0.03
C ALA A 101 12.02 9.87 0.45
N ARG A 102 13.18 10.51 0.34
CA ARG A 102 13.35 11.94 0.63
C ARG A 102 12.63 12.80 -0.40
N GLU A 103 12.64 12.42 -1.68
CA GLU A 103 11.86 13.10 -2.71
C GLU A 103 10.36 13.02 -2.46
N PHE A 104 9.84 11.83 -2.14
CA PHE A 104 8.43 11.64 -1.80
C PHE A 104 8.06 12.45 -0.55
N THR A 105 8.88 12.39 0.50
CA THR A 105 8.69 13.14 1.74
C THR A 105 8.62 14.64 1.45
N ALA A 106 9.57 15.17 0.68
CA ALA A 106 9.60 16.59 0.33
C ALA A 106 8.36 17.01 -0.46
N ALA A 107 7.97 16.25 -1.49
CA ALA A 107 6.82 16.58 -2.32
C ALA A 107 5.49 16.50 -1.55
N LEU A 108 5.29 15.47 -0.71
CA LEU A 108 4.11 15.33 0.13
C LEU A 108 4.03 16.43 1.20
N SER A 109 5.15 16.72 1.87
CA SER A 109 5.22 17.78 2.87
C SER A 109 4.95 19.17 2.26
N GLU A 110 5.45 19.45 1.07
CA GLU A 110 5.18 20.70 0.38
C GLU A 110 3.67 20.85 0.10
N ARG A 111 3.04 19.82 -0.46
CA ARG A 111 1.59 19.85 -0.73
C ARG A 111 0.74 19.98 0.53
N ALA A 112 1.12 19.30 1.60
CA ALA A 112 0.44 19.45 2.89
C ALA A 112 0.50 20.89 3.41
N ARG A 113 1.67 21.55 3.34
CA ARG A 113 1.82 22.97 3.72
C ARG A 113 1.02 23.92 2.84
N ALA A 114 0.81 23.56 1.58
CA ALA A 114 -0.03 24.31 0.65
C ALA A 114 -1.54 24.04 0.82
N GLY A 115 -1.95 23.32 1.87
CA GLY A 115 -3.35 23.07 2.20
C GLY A 115 -3.98 21.85 1.51
N VAL A 116 -3.20 21.05 0.78
CA VAL A 116 -3.70 19.79 0.21
C VAL A 116 -3.82 18.75 1.33
N HIS A 117 -4.94 18.03 1.37
CA HIS A 117 -5.16 16.98 2.37
C HIS A 117 -4.28 15.75 2.08
N VAL A 118 -3.20 15.56 2.83
CA VAL A 118 -2.31 14.39 2.69
C VAL A 118 -2.64 13.35 3.76
N ASN A 119 -3.23 12.22 3.34
CA ASN A 119 -3.65 11.11 4.20
C ASN A 119 -2.84 9.87 3.85
N MET A 120 -2.19 9.24 4.83
CA MET A 120 -1.31 8.11 4.58
C MET A 120 -1.59 6.92 5.51
N ILE A 121 -1.66 5.73 4.93
CA ILE A 121 -1.71 4.44 5.63
C ILE A 121 -0.37 3.76 5.42
N LEU A 122 0.42 3.69 6.49
CA LEU A 122 1.74 3.11 6.45
C LEU A 122 1.73 1.75 7.16
N ASP A 123 2.17 0.69 6.49
CA ASP A 123 2.31 -0.59 7.15
C ASP A 123 3.33 -0.50 8.31
N ALA A 124 2.92 -0.78 9.54
CA ALA A 124 3.79 -0.63 10.71
C ALA A 124 5.12 -1.40 10.64
N ARG A 125 5.16 -2.57 9.97
CA ARG A 125 6.36 -3.40 9.80
C ARG A 125 7.14 -2.95 8.57
N GLY A 126 6.45 -2.88 7.43
CA GLY A 126 7.07 -2.56 6.15
C GLY A 126 7.66 -1.13 6.11
N THR A 127 7.10 -0.17 6.85
CA THR A 127 7.63 1.21 6.93
C THR A 127 8.46 1.47 8.18
N SER A 128 8.96 0.42 8.84
CA SER A 128 9.85 0.56 10.00
C SER A 128 11.15 1.30 9.68
N LYS A 129 11.57 1.30 8.41
CA LYS A 129 12.77 1.98 7.92
C LYS A 129 12.54 3.35 7.29
N LEU A 130 11.37 4.00 7.46
CA LEU A 130 11.09 5.33 6.88
C LEU A 130 12.11 6.41 7.29
N GLY A 131 12.78 6.25 8.43
CA GLY A 131 13.70 7.23 9.00
C GLY A 131 12.97 8.28 9.85
N LEU A 132 13.62 8.72 10.94
CA LEU A 132 13.03 9.69 11.88
C LEU A 132 12.87 11.08 11.25
N ALA A 133 13.81 11.49 10.41
CA ALA A 133 13.78 12.79 9.73
C ALA A 133 12.58 12.90 8.78
N ASN A 134 12.41 11.92 7.88
CA ASN A 134 11.27 11.89 6.95
C ASN A 134 9.94 11.87 7.69
N LYS A 135 9.85 11.01 8.73
CA LYS A 135 8.66 10.94 9.58
C LYS A 135 8.34 12.30 10.21
N LYS A 136 9.33 12.96 10.81
CA LYS A 136 9.15 14.27 11.45
C LYS A 136 8.73 15.33 10.42
N GLN A 137 9.37 15.36 9.26
CA GLN A 137 9.06 16.33 8.20
C GLN A 137 7.61 16.19 7.69
N LEU A 138 7.10 14.96 7.54
CA LEU A 138 5.70 14.72 7.19
C LEU A 138 4.75 15.22 8.29
N GLN A 139 5.06 14.92 9.56
CA GLN A 139 4.25 15.37 10.70
C GLN A 139 4.21 16.89 10.80
N ASP A 140 5.37 17.54 10.76
CA ASP A 140 5.51 18.99 10.87
C ASP A 140 4.83 19.73 9.71
N ALA A 141 4.70 19.08 8.55
CA ALA A 141 4.01 19.61 7.38
C ALA A 141 2.47 19.48 7.45
N GLY A 142 1.94 18.74 8.44
CA GLY A 142 0.50 18.50 8.57
C GLY A 142 -0.01 17.25 7.85
N ALA A 143 0.88 16.39 7.32
CA ALA A 143 0.45 15.12 6.73
C ALA A 143 -0.12 14.20 7.81
N GLN A 144 -1.32 13.67 7.58
CA GLN A 144 -1.97 12.74 8.48
C GLN A 144 -1.54 11.33 8.12
N PHE A 145 -0.86 10.63 9.02
CA PHE A 145 -0.58 9.22 8.79
C PHE A 145 -0.93 8.33 9.97
N VAL A 146 -1.26 7.09 9.65
CA VAL A 146 -1.59 6.02 10.59
C VAL A 146 -0.72 4.81 10.31
N LYS A 147 -0.40 4.06 11.37
CA LYS A 147 0.29 2.79 11.24
C LYS A 147 -0.72 1.64 11.20
N TYR A 148 -0.75 0.91 10.09
CA TYR A 148 -1.59 -0.27 9.95
C TYR A 148 -1.03 -1.42 10.79
N HIS A 149 -1.84 -1.90 11.74
CA HIS A 149 -1.55 -3.01 12.67
C HIS A 149 -0.18 -2.89 13.38
N THR A 150 -0.13 -2.06 14.43
CA THR A 150 1.03 -1.92 15.32
C THR A 150 1.13 -3.08 16.31
N GLY A 151 2.17 -3.91 16.19
CA GLY A 151 2.90 -4.64 17.24
C GLY A 151 2.20 -5.63 18.18
N PHE A 152 1.03 -5.32 18.73
CA PHE A 152 0.32 -6.15 19.70
C PHE A 152 -1.15 -6.25 19.31
N TRP A 153 -1.55 -7.45 18.90
CA TRP A 153 -2.91 -7.80 18.55
C TRP A 153 -3.24 -9.04 19.38
N PRO A 154 -4.35 -9.05 20.15
CA PRO A 154 -4.73 -10.20 20.98
C PRO A 154 -4.83 -11.51 20.18
N ASP A 155 -5.13 -11.39 18.88
CA ASP A 155 -5.14 -12.50 17.94
C ASP A 155 -3.80 -12.59 17.18
N PRO A 156 -2.92 -13.55 17.53
CA PRO A 156 -1.60 -13.67 16.90
C PRO A 156 -1.67 -13.97 15.40
N ARG A 157 -2.80 -14.50 14.90
CA ARG A 157 -3.01 -14.73 13.45
C ARG A 157 -3.05 -13.43 12.67
N ARG A 158 -3.35 -12.31 13.32
CA ARG A 158 -3.43 -10.98 12.69
C ARG A 158 -2.08 -10.26 12.64
N TYR A 159 -1.03 -10.79 13.25
CA TYR A 159 0.31 -10.19 13.16
C TYR A 159 0.84 -10.15 11.74
N ASN A 160 0.51 -11.16 10.93
CA ASN A 160 0.86 -11.21 9.52
C ASN A 160 -0.23 -10.65 8.59
N ASN A 161 -1.35 -10.17 9.14
CA ASN A 161 -2.36 -9.44 8.37
C ASN A 161 -1.84 -8.01 8.14
N ARG A 162 -0.97 -7.85 7.15
CA ARG A 162 -0.37 -6.57 6.77
C ARG A 162 -1.19 -5.91 5.67
N THR A 163 -1.08 -4.59 5.54
CA THR A 163 -1.49 -3.99 4.26
C THR A 163 -0.34 -4.16 3.28
N HIS A 164 -0.59 -4.87 2.18
CA HIS A 164 0.36 -5.00 1.08
C HIS A 164 -0.02 -4.13 -0.13
N ARG A 165 -1.06 -3.30 0.02
CA ARG A 165 -1.50 -2.38 -1.01
C ARG A 165 -0.43 -1.32 -1.25
N LYS A 166 -0.30 -0.93 -2.50
CA LYS A 166 0.54 0.16 -2.99
C LYS A 166 -0.39 0.99 -3.85
N LEU A 167 -0.92 2.02 -3.22
CA LEU A 167 -2.01 2.81 -3.75
C LEU A 167 -1.72 4.27 -3.48
N LEU A 168 -1.65 5.08 -4.53
CA LEU A 168 -1.54 6.53 -4.42
C LEU A 168 -2.68 7.13 -5.23
N ILE A 169 -3.50 7.98 -4.62
CA ILE A 169 -4.62 8.65 -5.28
C ILE A 169 -4.45 10.15 -5.14
N ILE A 170 -4.57 10.86 -6.25
CA ILE A 170 -4.43 12.31 -6.36
C ILE A 170 -5.79 12.89 -6.76
N ASP A 171 -6.31 13.77 -5.91
CA ASP A 171 -7.55 14.54 -6.10
C ASP A 171 -8.78 13.69 -6.49
N GLY A 172 -8.79 12.40 -6.11
CA GLY A 172 -9.85 11.46 -6.52
C GLY A 172 -9.93 11.18 -8.03
N ARG A 173 -8.91 11.57 -8.82
CA ARG A 173 -8.94 11.53 -10.31
C ARG A 173 -7.84 10.71 -10.95
N ILE A 174 -6.68 10.64 -10.30
CA ILE A 174 -5.52 9.89 -10.78
C ILE A 174 -5.16 8.89 -9.69
N ALA A 175 -4.99 7.63 -10.05
CA ALA A 175 -4.52 6.60 -9.13
C ALA A 175 -3.27 5.91 -9.67
N PHE A 176 -2.45 5.40 -8.76
CA PHE A 176 -1.32 4.54 -9.03
C PHE A 176 -1.49 3.25 -8.24
N ILE A 177 -1.35 2.12 -8.92
CA ILE A 177 -1.34 0.77 -8.33
C ILE A 177 -0.22 -0.08 -8.94
N GLY A 178 0.34 -1.01 -8.17
CA GLY A 178 1.38 -1.90 -8.70
C GLY A 178 2.17 -2.65 -7.63
N GLY A 179 3.36 -3.12 -7.99
CA GLY A 179 4.24 -3.89 -7.10
C GLY A 179 5.31 -3.06 -6.37
N ALA A 180 5.69 -1.91 -6.93
CA ALA A 180 6.82 -1.14 -6.42
C ALA A 180 6.59 -0.49 -5.04
N GLY A 181 7.57 -0.64 -4.16
CA GLY A 181 7.67 0.10 -2.90
C GLY A 181 8.37 1.45 -3.07
N ILE A 182 8.28 2.32 -2.06
CA ILE A 182 9.03 3.58 -2.03
C ILE A 182 10.39 3.30 -1.36
N ALA A 183 11.37 2.89 -2.16
CA ALA A 183 12.74 2.67 -1.74
C ALA A 183 13.68 2.63 -2.96
N ASP A 184 14.96 2.95 -2.75
CA ASP A 184 15.98 3.01 -3.81
C ASP A 184 16.22 1.64 -4.48
N LEU A 185 15.80 0.53 -3.85
CA LEU A 185 15.83 -0.81 -4.46
C LEU A 185 14.98 -0.92 -5.72
N TRP A 186 13.95 -0.09 -5.89
CA TRP A 186 13.13 -0.06 -7.09
C TRP A 186 13.55 1.03 -8.06
N ALA A 187 14.60 1.80 -7.77
CA ALA A 187 15.10 2.83 -8.67
C ALA A 187 15.75 2.23 -9.93
N GLY A 188 16.03 3.06 -10.92
CA GLY A 188 16.66 2.63 -12.17
C GLY A 188 15.72 1.82 -13.07
N ASN A 189 16.34 1.11 -14.00
CA ASN A 189 15.63 0.33 -15.04
C ASN A 189 15.93 -1.17 -14.94
N ALA A 190 15.99 -1.70 -13.71
CA ALA A 190 16.38 -3.09 -13.45
C ALA A 190 17.72 -3.48 -14.13
N ASP A 191 18.63 -2.50 -14.21
CA ASP A 191 19.91 -2.54 -14.89
C ASP A 191 21.02 -3.19 -14.06
N SER A 192 20.75 -3.53 -12.80
CA SER A 192 21.69 -4.21 -11.91
C SER A 192 20.99 -5.10 -10.89
N THR A 193 21.74 -5.96 -10.20
CA THR A 193 21.22 -6.78 -9.09
C THR A 193 20.72 -5.96 -7.88
N LYS A 194 21.01 -4.66 -7.85
CA LYS A 194 20.55 -3.73 -6.82
C LYS A 194 19.22 -3.05 -7.17
N HIS A 195 18.80 -3.11 -8.44
CA HIS A 195 17.59 -2.50 -8.96
C HIS A 195 16.56 -3.57 -9.32
N TRP A 196 15.45 -3.59 -8.59
CA TRP A 196 14.39 -4.58 -8.73
C TRP A 196 13.48 -4.22 -9.89
N ARG A 197 13.24 -5.24 -10.73
CA ARG A 197 12.24 -5.16 -11.79
C ARG A 197 10.84 -5.19 -11.21
N ASP A 198 10.01 -4.23 -11.57
CA ASP A 198 8.60 -4.19 -11.16
C ASP A 198 7.75 -3.38 -12.15
N ASN A 199 6.44 -3.57 -12.10
CA ASN A 199 5.49 -2.78 -12.86
C ASN A 199 4.56 -1.99 -11.92
N HIS A 200 4.22 -0.79 -12.35
CA HIS A 200 3.16 0.02 -11.76
C HIS A 200 2.23 0.51 -12.87
N TYR A 201 1.07 1.02 -12.50
CA TYR A 201 0.06 1.47 -13.43
C TYR A 201 -0.48 2.81 -12.98
N LYS A 202 -0.43 3.80 -13.87
CA LYS A 202 -1.17 5.05 -13.72
C LYS A 202 -2.56 4.86 -14.31
N VAL A 203 -3.58 5.19 -13.52
CA VAL A 203 -4.98 4.93 -13.86
C VAL A 203 -5.78 6.21 -13.73
N THR A 204 -6.61 6.48 -14.72
CA THR A 204 -7.63 7.55 -14.70
C THR A 204 -8.97 7.01 -15.21
N GLY A 205 -10.05 7.70 -14.88
CA GLY A 205 -11.43 7.30 -15.23
C GLY A 205 -12.23 6.82 -14.03
N PRO A 206 -13.46 6.31 -14.25
CA PRO A 206 -14.40 5.95 -13.18
C PRO A 206 -13.85 4.97 -12.14
N VAL A 207 -12.91 4.09 -12.51
CA VAL A 207 -12.30 3.11 -11.59
C VAL A 207 -11.55 3.77 -10.42
N VAL A 208 -11.13 5.04 -10.55
CA VAL A 208 -10.43 5.73 -9.46
C VAL A 208 -11.31 5.86 -8.21
N ALA A 209 -12.63 6.00 -8.37
CA ALA A 209 -13.56 6.00 -7.23
C ALA A 209 -13.56 4.65 -6.48
N GLN A 210 -13.44 3.53 -7.20
CA GLN A 210 -13.33 2.19 -6.59
C GLN A 210 -11.99 2.00 -5.87
N LEU A 211 -10.90 2.55 -6.42
CA LEU A 211 -9.60 2.57 -5.76
C LEU A 211 -9.62 3.44 -4.50
N GLN A 212 -10.28 4.60 -4.56
CA GLN A 212 -10.52 5.48 -3.41
C GLN A 212 -11.34 4.77 -2.31
N ALA A 213 -12.39 4.02 -2.68
CA ALA A 213 -13.13 3.19 -1.74
C ALA A 213 -12.24 2.11 -1.09
N SER A 214 -11.29 1.54 -1.84
CA SER A 214 -10.32 0.58 -1.30
C SER A 214 -9.43 1.21 -0.23
N PHE A 215 -8.87 2.41 -0.49
CA PHE A 215 -8.14 3.20 0.52
C PHE A 215 -9.03 3.46 1.74
N MET A 216 -10.27 3.90 1.50
CA MET A 216 -11.23 4.25 2.55
C MET A 216 -11.50 3.09 3.51
N SER A 217 -11.57 1.86 3.00
CA SER A 217 -11.81 0.67 3.83
C SER A 217 -10.76 0.52 4.94
N ASN A 218 -9.47 0.72 4.63
CA ASN A 218 -8.42 0.66 5.63
C ASN A 218 -8.32 1.96 6.45
N TRP A 219 -8.63 3.11 5.85
CA TRP A 219 -8.67 4.39 6.56
C TRP A 219 -9.74 4.39 7.66
N LEU A 220 -10.97 4.01 7.33
CA LEU A 220 -12.08 3.91 8.28
C LEU A 220 -11.75 2.93 9.41
N LYS A 221 -11.16 1.78 9.08
CA LYS A 221 -10.73 0.79 10.07
C LYS A 221 -9.66 1.32 11.03
N THR A 222 -8.82 2.26 10.60
CA THR A 222 -7.68 2.75 11.39
C THR A 222 -7.94 4.07 12.10
N ARG A 223 -8.77 4.97 11.53
CA ARG A 223 -9.08 6.30 12.08
C ARG A 223 -10.52 6.46 12.55
N GLY A 224 -11.45 5.62 12.08
CA GLY A 224 -12.87 5.80 12.34
C GLY A 224 -13.49 7.02 11.64
N THR A 225 -12.80 7.61 10.66
CA THR A 225 -13.28 8.77 9.90
C THR A 225 -13.54 8.39 8.44
N VAL A 226 -14.54 9.03 7.85
CA VAL A 226 -14.88 8.89 6.43
C VAL A 226 -14.40 10.15 5.71
N LEU A 227 -13.52 10.00 4.71
CA LEU A 227 -13.17 11.10 3.82
C LEU A 227 -14.10 11.05 2.61
N HIS A 228 -15.01 12.02 2.49
CA HIS A 228 -16.04 12.06 1.45
C HIS A 228 -16.18 13.48 0.87
N GLY A 229 -17.03 13.62 -0.15
CA GLY A 229 -17.26 14.89 -0.83
C GLY A 229 -16.33 15.12 -2.02
N PRO A 230 -16.44 16.28 -2.68
CA PRO A 230 -15.82 16.54 -3.98
C PRO A 230 -14.28 16.55 -3.95
N ASP A 231 -13.66 16.71 -2.79
CA ASP A 231 -12.20 16.66 -2.66
C ASP A 231 -11.63 15.22 -2.74
N TYR A 232 -12.49 14.21 -2.57
CA TYR A 232 -12.13 12.79 -2.57
C TYR A 232 -12.88 11.99 -3.65
N PHE A 233 -14.12 12.38 -3.96
CA PHE A 233 -15.00 11.79 -4.97
C PHE A 233 -15.59 12.92 -5.85
N PRO A 234 -14.78 13.48 -6.77
CA PRO A 234 -15.18 14.56 -7.64
C PRO A 234 -16.12 14.14 -8.78
#